data_AF-A0A2K3NMC7-F1
#
_entry.id   AF-A0A2K3NMC7-F1
#
_cell.length_a   1.000
_cell.length_b   1.000
_cell.length_c   1.000
_cell.angle_alpha   90.00
_cell.angle_beta   90.00
_cell.angle_gamma   90.00
#
_symmetry.space_group_name_H-M   'P 1'
#
loop_
_entity.id
_entity.type
_entity.pdbx_description
1 polymer ?
#
loop_
_entity_poly.entity_id
_entity_poly.type
_entity_poly.pdbx_seq_one_letter_code
_entity_poly.pdbx_strand_id
1 'polypeptide(L)'
;MPLPRAKGHISYGGALRPGERDAIAQYAKQGKHIPRRGEVGLSAEEISKFEELGYVMSGSRHQRMKAIRIRKENQVYSAEDKCASAMFNYEEKVKREHKVMADLQQLVQRHIGQDVGPTHHDPFGAKDGADA
;
A
#
# COMPACT_ATOMS: atom_id res chain seq x y z
N MET A 1 -3.18 -2.13 -15.25
CA MET A 1 -2.43 -3.17 -14.51
C MET A 1 -3.19 -3.51 -13.22
N PRO A 2 -3.24 -4.78 -12.78
CA PRO A 2 -3.88 -5.10 -11.51
C PRO A 2 -3.00 -4.62 -10.35
N LEU A 3 -3.60 -3.92 -9.38
CA LEU A 3 -2.94 -3.55 -8.13
C LEU A 3 -2.32 -4.80 -7.48
N PRO A 4 -1.12 -4.73 -6.89
CA PRO A 4 -0.56 -5.84 -6.13
C PRO A 4 -1.57 -6.15 -5.04
N ARG A 5 -2.21 -7.32 -5.14
CA ARG A 5 -3.12 -7.78 -4.10
C ARG A 5 -2.30 -7.86 -2.82
N ALA A 6 -2.52 -6.92 -1.90
CA ALA A 6 -2.07 -7.00 -0.51
C ALA A 6 -2.83 -8.11 0.25
N LYS A 7 -2.94 -9.30 -0.35
CA LYS A 7 -3.25 -10.57 0.29
C LYS A 7 -1.97 -11.34 0.62
N GLY A 8 -0.83 -10.64 0.70
CA GLY A 8 0.35 -11.15 1.37
C GLY A 8 0.13 -10.95 2.86
N HIS A 9 -0.02 -12.04 3.59
CA HIS A 9 -0.01 -12.07 5.04
C HIS A 9 1.11 -11.15 5.55
N ILE A 10 0.77 -9.96 6.05
CA ILE A 10 1.75 -8.99 6.55
C ILE A 10 2.48 -9.71 7.67
N SER A 11 3.76 -10.00 7.46
CA SER A 11 4.55 -10.74 8.44
C SER A 11 4.91 -9.79 9.57
N TYR A 12 4.04 -9.70 10.57
CA TYR A 12 4.23 -8.88 11.78
C TYR A 12 5.34 -9.40 12.71
N GLY A 13 6.30 -10.17 12.20
CA GLY A 13 7.38 -10.80 12.96
C GLY A 13 6.92 -11.96 13.85
N GLY A 14 7.85 -12.87 14.18
CA GLY A 14 7.58 -14.10 14.94
C GLY A 14 7.22 -13.91 16.42
N ALA A 15 7.17 -12.68 16.92
CA ALA A 15 6.99 -12.38 18.34
C ALA A 15 5.52 -12.25 18.80
N LEU A 16 4.57 -12.16 17.86
CA LEU A 16 3.13 -12.21 18.16
C LEU A 16 2.58 -13.62 17.93
N ARG A 17 1.56 -14.04 18.69
CA ARG A 17 0.90 -15.33 18.46
C ARG A 17 0.09 -15.33 17.15
N PRO A 18 -0.13 -16.51 16.53
CA PRO A 18 -1.06 -16.63 15.39
C PRO A 18 -2.46 -16.14 15.78
N GLY A 19 -3.08 -15.29 14.95
CA GLY A 19 -4.40 -14.68 15.21
C GLY A 19 -4.40 -13.41 16.09
N GLU A 20 -3.40 -13.23 16.97
CA GLU A 20 -3.24 -12.00 17.78
C GLU A 20 -2.93 -10.79 16.86
N ARG A 21 -2.22 -11.04 15.75
CA ARG A 21 -1.79 -10.04 14.78
C ARG A 21 -2.97 -9.42 14.03
N ASP A 22 -3.87 -10.25 13.53
CA ASP A 22 -4.99 -9.80 12.70
C ASP A 22 -6.00 -9.01 13.53
N ALA A 23 -6.24 -9.43 14.78
CA ALA A 23 -7.07 -8.68 15.71
C ALA A 23 -6.47 -7.29 16.00
N ILE A 24 -5.18 -7.22 16.33
CA ILE A 24 -4.52 -5.94 16.62
C ILE A 24 -4.52 -5.01 15.39
N ALA A 25 -4.24 -5.54 14.21
CA ALA A 25 -4.28 -4.76 12.97
C ALA A 25 -5.68 -4.19 12.67
N GLN A 26 -6.76 -4.93 13.00
CA GLN A 26 -8.12 -4.40 12.86
C GLN A 26 -8.40 -3.24 13.81
N TYR A 27 -7.90 -3.30 15.05
CA TYR A 27 -8.04 -2.18 16.00
C TYR A 27 -7.19 -0.98 15.59
N ALA A 28 -5.96 -1.20 15.14
CA ALA A 28 -5.05 -0.15 14.66
C ALA A 28 -5.62 0.58 13.42
N LYS A 29 -6.13 -0.15 12.43
CA LYS A 29 -6.84 0.43 11.27
C LYS A 29 -8.07 1.26 11.64
N GLN A 30 -8.74 0.91 12.74
CA GLN A 30 -9.88 1.67 13.26
C GLN A 30 -9.45 2.88 14.10
N GLY A 31 -8.14 3.10 14.29
CA GLY A 31 -7.60 4.14 15.17
C GLY A 31 -7.93 3.92 16.64
N LYS A 32 -8.34 2.69 17.01
CA LYS A 32 -8.80 2.36 18.36
C LYS A 32 -7.65 1.81 19.18
N HIS A 33 -7.66 2.14 20.48
CA HIS A 33 -6.74 1.57 21.44
C HIS A 33 -6.83 0.04 21.44
N ILE A 34 -5.68 -0.64 21.46
CA ILE A 34 -5.59 -2.09 21.49
C ILE A 34 -5.92 -2.56 22.92
N PRO A 35 -6.99 -3.34 23.15
CA PRO A 35 -7.43 -3.69 24.51
C PRO A 35 -6.37 -4.53 25.26
N ARG A 36 -6.13 -4.22 26.53
CA ARG A 36 -5.26 -5.02 27.39
C ARG A 36 -6.01 -6.15 28.07
N ARG A 37 -5.27 -7.11 28.63
CA ARG A 37 -5.85 -8.21 29.42
C ARG A 37 -6.59 -7.65 30.65
N GLY A 38 -7.91 -7.75 30.65
CA GLY A 38 -8.79 -7.19 31.68
C GLY A 38 -9.55 -5.92 31.28
N GLU A 39 -9.32 -5.42 30.06
CA GLU A 39 -10.01 -4.24 29.49
C GLU A 39 -11.03 -4.64 28.41
N VAL A 40 -11.24 -5.94 28.18
CA VAL A 40 -12.22 -6.45 27.22
C VAL A 40 -13.62 -6.08 27.71
N GLY A 41 -14.27 -5.14 27.03
CA GLY A 41 -15.59 -4.63 27.37
C GLY A 41 -15.61 -3.17 27.84
N LEU A 42 -14.44 -2.55 28.05
CA LEU A 42 -14.34 -1.11 28.31
C LEU A 42 -13.97 -0.36 27.03
N SER A 43 -14.57 0.81 26.83
CA SER A 43 -14.21 1.72 25.76
C SER A 43 -12.88 2.41 26.05
N ALA A 44 -12.20 2.88 24.99
CA ALA A 44 -10.95 3.63 25.12
C ALA A 44 -11.12 4.89 26.00
N GLU A 45 -12.27 5.55 25.92
CA GLU A 45 -12.59 6.74 26.70
C GLU A 45 -12.73 6.42 28.20
N GLU A 46 -13.38 5.31 28.55
CA GLU A 46 -13.50 4.86 29.94
C GLU A 46 -12.13 4.50 30.52
N ILE A 47 -11.30 3.80 29.74
CA ILE A 47 -9.93 3.45 30.17
C ILE A 47 -9.13 4.72 30.45
N SER A 48 -9.21 5.72 29.56
CA SER A 48 -8.48 6.97 29.74
C SER A 48 -8.93 7.74 30.98
N LYS A 49 -10.25 7.77 31.25
CA LYS A 49 -10.80 8.36 32.49
C LYS A 49 -10.32 7.62 33.74
N PHE A 50 -10.30 6.28 33.72
CA PHE A 50 -9.81 5.50 34.86
C PHE A 50 -8.32 5.74 35.12
N GLU A 51 -7.50 5.88 34.07
CA GLU A 51 -6.07 6.20 34.24
C GLU A 51 -5.85 7.62 34.78
N GLU A 52 -6.63 8.60 34.32
CA GLU A 52 -6.56 9.99 34.82
C GLU A 52 -6.97 10.10 36.29
N LEU A 53 -7.98 9.32 36.71
CA LEU A 53 -8.39 9.18 38.10
C LEU A 53 -7.38 8.41 38.97
N GLY A 54 -6.30 7.87 38.38
CA GLY A 54 -5.24 7.16 39.09
C GLY A 54 -5.51 5.68 39.32
N TYR A 55 -6.53 5.10 38.69
CA TYR A 55 -6.76 3.65 38.77
C TYR A 55 -5.68 2.89 38.02
N VAL A 56 -5.12 1.89 38.70
CA VAL A 56 -4.04 1.07 38.16
C VAL A 56 -4.64 -0.07 37.33
N MET A 57 -4.60 0.07 36.00
CA MET A 57 -5.06 -0.97 35.09
C MET A 57 -4.22 -2.26 35.22
N SER A 58 -4.84 -3.41 34.92
CA SER A 58 -4.16 -4.72 35.00
C SER A 58 -2.88 -4.74 34.15
N GLY A 59 -1.74 -5.00 34.80
CA GLY A 59 -0.42 -5.05 34.15
C GLY A 59 0.31 -3.72 33.95
N SER A 60 -0.22 -2.59 34.46
CA SER A 60 0.50 -1.29 34.43
C SER A 60 1.58 -1.15 35.51
N ARG A 61 1.49 -1.91 36.61
CA ARG A 61 2.47 -1.93 37.71
C ARG A 61 3.82 -2.59 37.38
N HIS A 62 3.90 -3.43 36.35
CA HIS A 62 5.11 -4.19 36.01
C HIS A 62 5.85 -3.58 34.82
N GLN A 63 7.00 -2.95 35.06
CA GLN A 63 7.81 -2.31 34.01
C GLN A 63 8.18 -3.27 32.87
N ARG A 64 8.58 -4.51 33.18
CA ARG A 64 8.92 -5.53 32.18
C ARG A 64 7.74 -5.88 31.27
N MET A 65 6.53 -5.94 31.83
CA MET A 65 5.32 -6.22 31.05
C MET A 65 4.87 -5.03 30.22
N LYS A 66 4.98 -3.81 30.76
CA LYS A 66 4.74 -2.57 29.99
C LYS A 66 5.66 -2.49 28.78
N ALA A 67 6.95 -2.80 28.95
CA ALA A 67 7.91 -2.82 27.84
C ALA A 67 7.59 -3.89 26.78
N ILE A 68 7.22 -5.10 27.19
CA ILE A 68 6.82 -6.17 26.26
C ILE A 68 5.55 -5.79 25.49
N ARG A 69 4.60 -5.14 26.15
CA ARG A 69 3.38 -4.63 25.52
C ARG A 69 3.70 -3.58 24.47
N ILE A 70 4.45 -2.54 24.84
CA ILE A 70 4.89 -1.48 23.90
C ILE A 70 5.63 -2.10 22.71
N ARG A 71 6.49 -3.11 22.95
CA ARG A 71 7.17 -3.81 21.85
C ARG A 71 6.20 -4.51 20.90
N LYS A 72 5.17 -5.18 21.42
CA LYS A 72 4.15 -5.86 20.61
C LYS A 72 3.31 -4.86 19.81
N GLU A 73 2.90 -3.76 20.42
CA GLU A 73 2.17 -2.68 19.76
C GLU A 73 3.02 -2.07 18.64
N ASN A 74 4.28 -1.72 18.93
CA ASN A 74 5.21 -1.15 17.95
C ASN A 74 5.53 -2.11 16.79
N GLN A 75 5.45 -3.44 17.01
CA GLN A 75 5.60 -4.40 15.91
C GLN A 75 4.46 -4.34 14.91
N VAL A 76 3.24 -4.03 15.37
CA VAL A 76 2.10 -3.85 14.48
C VAL A 76 2.19 -2.51 13.77
N TYR A 77 2.42 -1.41 14.50
CA TYR A 77 2.61 -0.09 13.88
C TYR A 77 3.73 -0.09 12.84
N SER A 78 4.91 -0.65 13.16
CA SER A 78 6.03 -0.69 12.22
C SER A 78 5.72 -1.50 10.95
N ALA A 79 4.91 -2.55 11.05
CA ALA A 79 4.54 -3.35 9.89
C ALA A 79 3.46 -2.66 9.05
N GLU A 80 2.49 -1.99 9.68
CA GLU A 80 1.48 -1.18 9.00
C GLU A 80 2.13 0.02 8.29
N ASP A 81 3.03 0.74 8.95
CA ASP A 81 3.78 1.87 8.36
C ASP A 81 4.61 1.45 7.15
N LYS A 82 5.28 0.29 7.23
CA LYS A 82 6.02 -0.28 6.10
C LYS A 82 5.10 -0.66 4.95
N CYS A 83 3.93 -1.22 5.25
CA CYS A 83 2.95 -1.59 4.23
C CYS A 83 2.35 -0.34 3.55
N ALA A 84 1.98 0.67 4.35
CA ALA A 84 1.48 1.95 3.86
C ALA A 84 2.50 2.67 2.97
N SER A 85 3.77 2.71 3.41
CA SER A 85 4.87 3.30 2.62
C SER A 85 5.11 2.57 1.31
N ALA A 86 5.02 1.23 1.32
CA ALA A 86 5.16 0.43 0.10
C ALA A 86 4.00 0.65 -0.89
N MET A 87 2.77 0.77 -0.39
CA MET A 87 1.60 1.14 -1.20
C MET A 87 1.78 2.53 -1.83
N PHE A 88 2.21 3.51 -1.05
CA PHE A 88 2.47 4.87 -1.53
C PHE A 88 3.53 4.90 -2.64
N ASN A 89 4.68 4.23 -2.42
CA ASN A 89 5.75 4.13 -3.42
C ASN A 89 5.28 3.43 -4.70
N TYR A 90 4.43 2.41 -4.58
CA TYR A 90 3.85 1.73 -5.74
C TYR A 90 2.92 2.67 -6.52
N GLU A 91 2.03 3.40 -5.85
CA GLU A 91 1.13 4.36 -6.48
C GLU A 91 1.89 5.50 -7.18
N GLU A 92 2.92 6.06 -6.56
CA GLU A 92 3.78 7.07 -7.19
C GLU A 92 4.51 6.52 -8.41
N LYS A 93 5.02 5.28 -8.32
CA LYS A 93 5.67 4.60 -9.44
C LYS A 93 4.70 4.40 -10.60
N VAL A 94 3.48 3.92 -10.35
CA VAL A 94 2.45 3.73 -11.37
C VAL A 94 2.07 5.06 -12.03
N LYS A 95 1.88 6.13 -11.26
CA LYS A 95 1.63 7.48 -11.80
C LYS A 95 2.79 7.96 -12.69
N ARG A 96 4.03 7.73 -12.26
CA ARG A 96 5.22 8.08 -13.04
C ARG A 96 5.32 7.26 -14.33
N GLU A 97 5.08 5.96 -14.28
CA GLU A 97 5.07 5.07 -15.44
C GLU A 97 3.97 5.46 -16.44
N HIS A 98 2.76 5.77 -15.97
CA HIS A 98 1.68 6.26 -16.83
C HIS A 98 2.04 7.56 -17.55
N LYS A 99 2.69 8.51 -16.85
CA LYS A 99 3.17 9.74 -17.46
C LYS A 99 4.23 9.46 -18.54
N VAL A 100 5.22 8.62 -18.23
CA VAL A 100 6.27 8.24 -19.18
C VAL A 100 5.70 7.54 -20.41
N MET A 101 4.70 6.67 -20.23
CA MET A 101 4.02 6.00 -21.36
C MET A 101 3.23 6.99 -22.22
N ALA A 102 2.53 7.95 -21.60
CA ALA A 102 1.82 9.00 -22.34
C ALA A 102 2.78 9.89 -23.12
N ASP A 103 3.90 10.30 -22.52
CA ASP A 103 4.94 11.11 -23.17
C ASP A 103 5.59 10.33 -24.34
N LEU A 104 5.82 9.02 -24.18
CA LEU A 104 6.35 8.16 -25.24
C LEU A 104 5.36 7.99 -26.40
N GLN A 105 4.08 7.77 -26.11
CA GLN A 105 3.02 7.70 -27.13
C GLN A 105 2.94 9.01 -27.93
N GLN A 106 3.01 10.16 -27.27
CA GLN A 106 3.04 11.45 -27.96
C GLN A 106 4.29 11.61 -28.84
N LEU A 107 5.46 11.18 -28.37
CA LEU A 107 6.69 11.26 -29.15
C LEU A 107 6.64 10.37 -30.39
N VAL A 108 6.14 9.14 -30.25
CA VAL A 108 5.95 8.19 -31.36
C VAL A 108 4.91 8.72 -32.34
N GLN A 109 3.78 9.25 -31.87
CA GLN A 109 2.76 9.85 -32.74
C GLN A 109 3.30 11.05 -33.52
N ARG A 110 4.15 11.88 -32.90
CA ARG A 110 4.83 13.01 -33.58
C ARG A 110 5.85 12.52 -34.61
N HIS A 111 6.61 11.49 -34.30
CA HIS A 111 7.67 10.97 -35.18
C HIS A 111 7.10 10.17 -36.35
N ILE A 112 6.16 9.23 -36.08
CA ILE A 112 5.50 8.45 -37.12
C ILE A 112 4.56 9.32 -37.94
N GLY A 113 3.88 10.30 -37.34
CA GLY A 113 2.98 11.22 -38.04
C GLY A 113 3.68 12.20 -39.00
N GLN A 114 5.00 12.36 -38.92
CA GLN A 114 5.79 13.12 -39.89
C GLN A 114 6.20 12.31 -41.12
N ASP A 115 6.30 10.98 -41.01
CA ASP A 115 6.69 10.08 -42.12
C ASP A 115 5.51 9.42 -42.84
N VAL A 116 4.26 9.72 -42.46
CA VAL A 116 3.04 9.20 -43.13
C VAL A 116 2.07 10.30 -43.55
N GLY A 117 2.58 11.39 -44.14
CA GLY A 117 1.81 12.09 -45.17
C GLY A 117 1.71 11.20 -46.42
N PRO A 118 0.66 11.28 -47.25
CA PRO A 118 0.51 10.41 -48.42
C PRO A 118 1.48 10.85 -49.53
N THR A 119 2.77 10.55 -49.36
CA THR A 119 3.73 10.58 -50.46
C THR A 119 3.48 9.38 -51.33
N HIS A 120 2.64 9.59 -52.34
CA HIS A 120 2.56 8.77 -53.53
C HIS A 120 3.93 8.74 -54.22
N HIS A 121 4.73 7.71 -53.92
CA HIS A 121 5.87 7.35 -54.75
C HIS A 121 5.98 5.82 -54.79
N ASP A 122 5.20 5.25 -55.70
CA ASP A 122 5.29 3.84 -56.09
C ASP A 122 6.25 3.75 -57.31
N PRO A 123 7.50 3.28 -57.16
CA PRO A 123 8.48 3.31 -58.25
C PRO A 123 8.32 2.15 -59.24
N PHE A 124 7.37 1.24 -59.03
CA PHE A 124 7.16 0.04 -59.86
C PHE A 124 5.70 -0.18 -60.23
N GLY A 125 4.89 0.88 -60.32
CA GLY A 125 3.58 0.83 -60.97
C GLY A 125 3.75 0.45 -62.44
N ALA A 126 3.56 -0.84 -62.73
CA ALA A 126 3.70 -1.41 -64.06
C ALA A 126 2.87 -0.62 -65.09
N LYS A 127 3.54 -0.19 -66.16
CA LYS A 127 2.87 0.33 -67.35
C LYS A 127 2.09 -0.81 -67.99
N ASP A 128 0.76 -0.75 -67.92
CA ASP A 128 -0.09 -1.42 -68.89
C ASP A 128 0.19 -0.79 -70.27
N GLY A 129 0.87 -1.56 -71.12
CA GLY A 129 1.27 -1.19 -72.47
C GLY A 129 0.88 -2.29 -73.45
N ALA A 130 -0.04 -1.94 -74.34
CA ALA A 130 -0.58 -2.71 -75.43
C ALA A 130 0.45 -3.12 -76.51
N ASP A 131 -0.03 -3.94 -77.45
CA ASP A 131 0.52 -4.39 -78.74
C ASP A 131 1.46 -5.62 -78.77
N ALA A 132 0.87 -6.77 -79.11
CA ALA A 132 1.20 -7.56 -80.32
C ALA A 132 0.19 -8.71 -80.52
#